data_AF-A0A972V6A6-F1
#
_entry.id   AF-A0A972V6A6-F1
#
_cell.length_a   1.000
_cell.length_b   1.000
_cell.length_c   1.000
_cell.angle_alpha   90.00
_cell.angle_beta   90.00
_cell.angle_gamma   90.00
#
_symmetry.space_group_name_H-M   'P 1'
#
loop_
_entity.id
_entity.type
_entity.pdbx_description
1 polymer ?
#
loop_
_entity_poly.entity_id
_entity_poly.type
_entity_poly.pdbx_seq_one_letter_code
_entity_poly.pdbx_strand_id
1 'polypeptide(L)'
;MGISVPQKITLVWIGLVLATGLSWQFGHGFGFGDNTRFATIAIIVISFLKVRFIVLDFMEVRTAPKALRVALETWTVLVCATLVFLYWFGV
;
A
#
# COMPACT_ATOMS: atom_id res chain seq x y z
N MET A 1 -22.10 16.17 1.15
CA MET A 1 -21.47 16.47 -0.15
C MET A 1 -21.02 15.16 -0.78
N GLY A 2 -21.89 14.56 -1.60
CA GLY A 2 -21.64 13.24 -2.19
C GLY A 2 -20.55 13.34 -3.23
N ILE A 3 -19.44 12.63 -3.02
CA ILE A 3 -18.32 12.62 -3.98
C ILE A 3 -18.80 11.89 -5.23
N SER A 4 -18.86 12.59 -6.37
CA SER A 4 -19.15 12.02 -7.69
C SER A 4 -18.11 10.95 -8.03
N VAL A 5 -18.53 9.86 -8.68
CA VAL A 5 -17.67 8.72 -9.07
C VAL A 5 -16.31 9.14 -9.69
N PRO A 6 -16.25 10.11 -10.63
CA PRO A 6 -14.96 10.56 -11.18
C PRO A 6 -14.02 11.18 -10.14
N GLN A 7 -14.54 11.92 -9.14
CA GLN A 7 -13.69 12.51 -8.09
C GLN A 7 -13.01 11.45 -7.21
N LYS A 8 -13.68 10.32 -6.95
CA LYS A 8 -13.11 9.23 -6.15
C LYS A 8 -11.94 8.57 -6.87
N ILE A 9 -12.11 8.27 -8.17
CA ILE A 9 -11.08 7.67 -9.01
C ILE A 9 -9.86 8.60 -9.11
N THR A 10 -10.07 9.90 -9.28
CA THR A 10 -8.98 10.89 -9.29
C THR A 10 -8.22 10.91 -7.96
N LEU A 11 -8.90 10.78 -6.82
CA LEU A 11 -8.26 10.77 -5.50
C LEU A 11 -7.40 9.52 -5.28
N VAL A 12 -7.89 8.35 -5.72
CA VAL A 12 -7.14 7.09 -5.70
C VAL A 12 -5.94 7.17 -6.64
N TRP A 13 -6.14 7.74 -7.82
CA TRP A 13 -5.06 7.95 -8.79
C TRP A 13 -3.96 8.87 -8.22
N ILE A 14 -4.32 10.00 -7.61
CA ILE A 14 -3.37 10.89 -6.92
C ILE A 14 -2.63 10.12 -5.81
N GLY A 15 -3.34 9.33 -5.01
CA GLY A 15 -2.74 8.48 -3.98
C GLY A 15 -1.72 7.50 -4.54
N LEU A 16 -2.01 6.85 -5.67
CA LEU A 16 -1.10 5.91 -6.34
C LEU A 16 0.11 6.61 -6.97
N VAL A 17 -0.06 7.81 -7.53
CA VAL A 17 1.04 8.64 -8.06
C VAL A 17 1.97 9.06 -6.92
N LEU A 18 1.41 9.54 -5.79
CA LEU A 18 2.18 9.89 -4.60
C LEU A 18 2.91 8.67 -4.01
N ALA A 19 2.25 7.51 -3.93
CA ALA A 19 2.88 6.27 -3.47
C ALA A 19 4.05 5.87 -4.37
N THR A 20 3.92 6.07 -5.69
CA THR A 20 5.00 5.79 -6.65
C THR A 20 6.15 6.78 -6.48
N GLY A 21 5.85 8.08 -6.35
CA GLY A 21 6.86 9.11 -6.09
C GLY A 21 7.61 8.87 -4.78
N LEU A 22 6.90 8.50 -3.70
CA LEU A 22 7.49 8.13 -2.42
C LEU A 22 8.39 6.89 -2.56
N SER A 23 7.95 5.84 -3.25
CA SER A 23 8.79 4.65 -3.47
C SER A 23 10.08 4.96 -4.23
N TRP A 24 10.06 5.91 -5.16
CA TRP A 24 11.25 6.35 -5.88
C TRP A 24 12.18 7.19 -5.01
N GLN A 25 11.64 8.03 -4.13
CA GLN A 25 12.44 8.70 -3.10
C GLN A 25 13.09 7.65 -2.20
N PHE A 26 12.37 6.71 -1.62
CA PHE A 26 12.97 5.67 -0.76
C PHE A 26 13.97 4.74 -1.47
N GLY A 27 13.83 4.52 -2.79
CA GLY A 27 14.72 3.66 -3.57
C GLY A 27 15.91 4.37 -4.25
N HIS A 28 15.85 5.69 -4.45
CA HIS A 28 16.87 6.44 -5.21
C HIS A 28 17.19 7.85 -4.65
N GLY A 29 16.33 8.44 -3.83
CA GLY A 29 16.41 9.84 -3.37
C GLY A 29 16.65 9.97 -1.86
N PHE A 30 17.70 10.71 -1.51
CA PHE A 30 18.25 10.88 -0.15
C PHE A 30 18.85 9.60 0.43
N GLY A 31 20.18 9.56 0.41
CA GLY A 31 20.98 8.55 1.09
C GLY A 31 20.59 8.44 2.55
N PHE A 32 19.86 7.38 2.88
CA PHE A 32 19.88 6.82 4.21
C PHE A 32 21.25 6.17 4.38
N GLY A 33 22.27 6.97 4.76
CA GLY A 33 23.52 6.40 5.26
C GLY A 33 23.22 5.35 6.33
N ASP A 34 23.85 4.19 6.25
CA ASP A 34 23.75 2.98 7.12
C ASP A 34 22.33 2.44 7.49
N ASN A 35 21.24 3.17 7.24
CA ASN A 35 19.88 2.87 7.67
C ASN A 35 19.01 2.29 6.54
N THR A 36 19.62 1.48 5.68
CA THR A 36 18.97 0.77 4.56
C THR A 36 17.77 -0.08 5.02
N ARG A 37 17.80 -0.60 6.26
CA ARG A 37 16.68 -1.35 6.87
C ARG A 37 15.36 -0.58 6.90
N PHE A 38 15.39 0.68 7.31
CA PHE A 38 14.17 1.49 7.41
C PHE A 38 13.61 1.83 6.03
N ALA A 39 14.48 2.06 5.04
CA ALA A 39 14.06 2.29 3.66
C ALA A 39 13.34 1.07 3.06
N THR A 40 13.86 -0.15 3.28
CA THR A 40 13.22 -1.38 2.80
C THR A 40 11.85 -1.59 3.44
N ILE A 41 11.72 -1.38 4.75
CA ILE A 41 10.43 -1.50 5.45
C ILE A 41 9.42 -0.47 4.92
N ALA A 42 9.85 0.78 4.70
CA ALA A 42 9.00 1.82 4.13
C ALA A 42 8.49 1.45 2.72
N ILE A 43 9.36 0.89 1.86
CA ILE A 43 8.99 0.41 0.52
C ILE A 43 7.96 -0.72 0.60
N ILE A 44 8.14 -1.68 1.53
CA ILE A 44 7.16 -2.76 1.76
C ILE A 44 5.81 -2.15 2.13
N VAL A 45 5.77 -1.27 3.13
CA VAL A 45 4.52 -0.65 3.60
C VAL A 45 3.82 0.12 2.47
N ILE A 46 4.56 0.93 1.71
CA ILE A 46 4.02 1.70 0.58
C ILE A 46 3.45 0.76 -0.50
N SER A 47 4.13 -0.36 -0.78
CA SER A 47 3.67 -1.35 -1.75
C SER A 47 2.34 -1.98 -1.31
N PHE A 48 2.21 -2.36 -0.04
CA PHE A 48 0.96 -2.92 0.49
C PHE A 48 -0.18 -1.89 0.56
N LEU A 49 0.13 -0.61 0.81
CA LEU A 49 -0.86 0.46 0.69
C LEU A 49 -1.41 0.56 -0.74
N LYS A 50 -0.56 0.45 -1.77
CA LYS A 50 -1.01 0.43 -3.17
C LYS A 50 -1.93 -0.77 -3.44
N VAL A 51 -1.59 -1.96 -2.93
CA VAL A 51 -2.43 -3.16 -3.07
C VAL A 51 -3.82 -2.93 -2.45
N ARG A 52 -3.90 -2.31 -1.26
CA ARG A 52 -5.19 -1.99 -0.63
C ARG A 52 -6.04 -1.05 -1.48
N PHE A 53 -5.44 -0.02 -2.08
CA PHE A 53 -6.16 0.86 -3.03
C PHE A 53 -6.66 0.10 -4.26
N ILE A 54 -5.85 -0.78 -4.84
CA ILE A 54 -6.24 -1.60 -6.00
C ILE A 54 -7.40 -2.54 -5.65
N VAL A 55 -7.32 -3.26 -4.52
CA VAL A 55 -8.35 -4.20 -4.09
C VAL A 55 -9.69 -3.51 -3.82
N LEU A 56 -9.67 -2.31 -3.23
CA LEU A 56 -10.90 -1.59 -2.87
C LEU A 56 -11.55 -0.87 -4.05
N ASP A 57 -10.76 -0.29 -4.95
CA ASP A 57 -11.26 0.61 -5.99
C ASP A 57 -11.26 0.00 -7.40
N PHE A 58 -10.33 -0.90 -7.74
CA PHE A 58 -10.27 -1.52 -9.07
C PHE A 58 -11.00 -2.87 -9.17
N MET A 59 -11.03 -3.65 -8.09
CA MET A 59 -11.68 -4.97 -8.09
C MET A 59 -13.18 -4.90 -7.76
N GLU A 60 -13.76 -3.70 -7.62
CA GLU A 60 -15.15 -3.46 -7.19
C GLU A 60 -15.59 -4.28 -5.95
N VAL A 61 -14.65 -4.69 -5.09
CA VAL A 61 -14.92 -5.45 -3.84
C VAL A 61 -15.78 -4.63 -2.87
N ARG A 62 -15.97 -3.34 -3.16
CA ARG A 62 -16.86 -2.42 -2.45
C ARG A 62 -18.34 -2.79 -2.54
N THR A 63 -18.78 -3.40 -3.64
CA THR A 63 -20.14 -3.93 -3.87
C THR A 63 -20.24 -5.42 -3.52
N ALA A 64 -19.10 -6.09 -3.34
CA ALA A 64 -19.03 -7.48 -2.91
C ALA A 64 -19.39 -7.65 -1.41
N PRO A 65 -19.81 -8.86 -0.98
CA PRO A 65 -20.13 -9.15 0.41
C PRO A 65 -19.00 -8.75 1.36
N LYS A 66 -19.34 -8.08 2.46
CA LYS A 66 -18.39 -7.50 3.44
C LYS A 66 -17.35 -8.51 3.96
N ALA A 67 -17.72 -9.80 4.04
CA ALA A 67 -16.81 -10.87 4.42
C ALA A 67 -15.60 -11.00 3.49
N LEU A 68 -15.81 -10.89 2.17
CA LEU A 68 -14.73 -10.96 1.17
C LEU A 68 -13.77 -9.77 1.31
N ARG A 69 -14.34 -8.58 1.54
CA ARG A 69 -13.56 -7.35 1.76
C ARG A 69 -12.67 -7.48 2.99
N VAL A 70 -13.24 -7.92 4.12
CA VAL A 70 -12.46 -8.12 5.36
C VAL A 70 -11.41 -9.19 5.15
N ALA A 71 -11.75 -10.32 4.53
CA ALA A 71 -10.78 -11.38 4.26
C ALA A 71 -9.57 -10.90 3.44
N LEU A 72 -9.81 -10.13 2.37
CA LEU A 72 -8.74 -9.57 1.53
C LEU A 72 -7.92 -8.50 2.27
N GLU A 73 -8.57 -7.62 3.02
CA GLU A 73 -7.87 -6.58 3.78
C GLU A 73 -7.03 -7.19 4.90
N THR A 74 -7.59 -8.15 5.66
CA THR A 74 -6.88 -8.91 6.67
C THR A 74 -5.71 -9.68 6.07
N TRP A 75 -5.91 -10.38 4.95
CA TRP A 75 -4.84 -11.07 4.25
C TRP A 75 -3.70 -10.12 3.85
N THR A 76 -4.05 -8.97 3.27
CA THR A 76 -3.08 -7.96 2.82
C THR A 76 -2.25 -7.42 4.00
N VAL A 77 -2.90 -7.13 5.13
CA VAL A 77 -2.23 -6.67 6.36
C VAL A 77 -1.37 -7.77 6.96
N LEU A 78 -1.86 -9.02 6.99
CA LEU A 78 -1.10 -10.16 7.50
C LEU A 78 0.17 -10.40 6.70
N VAL A 79 0.10 -10.40 5.37
CA VAL A 79 1.29 -10.59 4.52
C VAL A 79 2.27 -9.42 4.70
N CYS A 80 1.78 -8.17 4.78
CA CYS A 80 2.62 -7.02 5.06
C CYS A 80 3.36 -7.16 6.39
N ALA A 81 2.64 -7.52 7.45
CA ALA A 81 3.21 -7.70 8.78
C ALA A 81 4.24 -8.84 8.80
N THR A 82 3.92 -9.96 8.15
CA THR A 82 4.83 -11.11 8.02
C THR A 82 6.12 -10.73 7.29
N LEU A 83 6.04 -10.00 6.18
CA LEU A 83 7.24 -9.60 5.43
C LEU A 83 8.10 -8.61 6.21
N VAL A 84 7.48 -7.64 6.90
CA VAL A 84 8.21 -6.72 7.79
C VAL A 84 8.86 -7.49 8.93
N PHE A 85 8.16 -8.46 9.53
CA PHE A 85 8.68 -9.31 10.59
C PHE A 85 9.88 -10.13 10.10
N LEU A 86 9.73 -10.88 9.00
CA LEU A 86 10.81 -11.69 8.42
C LEU A 86 12.05 -10.83 8.10
N TYR A 87 11.84 -9.67 7.47
CA TYR A 87 12.92 -8.75 7.15
C TYR A 87 13.61 -8.18 8.41
N TRP A 88 12.85 -7.86 9.46
CA TRP A 88 13.39 -7.32 10.70
C TRP A 88 14.18 -8.36 11.50
N PHE A 89 13.65 -9.57 11.59
CA PHE A 89 14.25 -10.67 12.35
C PHE A 89 15.29 -11.46 11.55
N GLY A 90 15.41 -11.22 10.25
CA GLY A 90 16.44 -11.80 9.39
C GLY A 90 16.36 -13.33 9.31
N VAL A 91 15.15 -13.88 9.33
CA VAL A 91 14.88 -15.30 9.03
C VAL A 91 14.98 -15.50 7.52
#